data_AF-A0A5P1EJA6-F1
#
_entry.id   AF-A0A5P1EJA6-F1
#
_cell.length_a   1.000
_cell.length_b   1.000
_cell.length_c   1.000
_cell.angle_alpha   90.00
_cell.angle_beta   90.00
_cell.angle_gamma   90.00
#
_symmetry.space_group_name_H-M   'P 1'
#
loop_
_entity.id
_entity.type
_entity.pdbx_description
1 polymer ?
#
loop_
_entity_poly.entity_id
_entity_poly.type
_entity_poly.pdbx_seq_one_letter_code
_entity_poly.pdbx_strand_id
1 'polypeptide(L)'
;MSTEIMVEKVFGLLETMLLFSAVSDYPVSTSIHARLASLPAHPVKKICNAVDHPKLGKDTLSRLYGALNLFYNSTGQEKCFSIKSDSHNGSATHGWDFQGCTELIQPPVRNSNDSLFPRTYKHKTIDRGCSKFSGIKPRPNWITTEFGGQDFKKVLKNFGSNIIFSNGLRDPLSAGR
;
A
#
# COMPACT_ATOMS: atom_id res chain seq x y z
N MET A 1 24.83 9.35 2.75
CA MET A 1 23.56 9.07 2.04
C MET A 1 23.23 10.31 1.23
N SER A 2 23.03 10.22 -0.09
CA SER A 2 22.75 11.42 -0.91
C SER A 2 21.36 12.00 -0.59
N THR A 3 21.18 13.30 -0.82
CA THR A 3 19.92 14.03 -0.60
C THR A 3 18.76 13.40 -1.35
N GLU A 4 19.01 12.91 -2.56
CA GLU A 4 18.04 12.24 -3.43
C GLU A 4 17.49 10.94 -2.82
N ILE A 5 18.37 10.10 -2.25
CA ILE A 5 17.97 8.87 -1.54
C ILE A 5 17.08 9.19 -0.33
N MET A 6 17.31 10.32 0.34
CA MET A 6 16.52 10.73 1.49
C MET A 6 15.11 11.18 1.08
N VAL A 7 15.00 11.94 -0.01
CA VAL A 7 13.72 12.37 -0.59
C VAL A 7 12.87 11.15 -0.98
N GLU A 8 13.43 10.21 -1.73
CA GLU A 8 12.70 9.00 -2.12
C GLU A 8 12.15 8.21 -0.94
N LYS A 9 12.91 8.13 0.15
CA LYS A 9 12.46 7.40 1.33
C LYS A 9 11.32 8.10 2.06
N VAL A 10 11.32 9.43 2.11
CA VAL A 10 10.21 10.21 2.67
C VAL A 10 8.95 10.02 1.83
N PHE A 11 9.07 10.03 0.50
CA PHE A 11 7.95 9.70 -0.39
C PHE A 11 7.43 8.29 -0.18
N GLY A 12 8.31 7.31 0.05
CA GLY A 12 7.91 5.94 0.41
C GLY A 12 7.09 5.88 1.69
N LEU A 13 7.45 6.63 2.73
CA LEU A 13 6.65 6.72 3.96
C LEU A 13 5.26 7.32 3.70
N LEU A 14 5.19 8.38 2.89
CA LEU A 14 3.91 8.99 2.53
C LEU A 14 3.03 8.03 1.73
N GLU A 15 3.61 7.34 0.76
CA GLU A 15 2.91 6.37 -0.06
C GLU A 15 2.35 5.21 0.78
N THR A 16 3.17 4.61 1.64
CA THR A 16 2.74 3.58 2.59
C THR A 16 1.62 4.09 3.49
N MET A 17 1.77 5.27 4.09
CA MET A 17 0.72 5.87 4.92
C MET A 17 -0.61 5.98 4.17
N LEU A 18 -0.59 6.52 2.94
CA LEU A 18 -1.79 6.76 2.14
C LEU A 18 -2.48 5.46 1.76
N LEU A 19 -1.74 4.48 1.24
CA LEU A 19 -2.30 3.20 0.80
C LEU A 19 -2.89 2.41 1.97
N PHE A 20 -2.13 2.27 3.06
CA PHE A 20 -2.56 1.48 4.20
C PHE A 20 -3.70 2.16 4.97
N SER A 21 -3.72 3.50 5.04
CA SER A 21 -4.84 4.22 5.65
C SER A 21 -6.12 4.09 4.83
N ALA A 22 -6.02 4.07 3.49
CA ALA A 22 -7.17 3.88 2.61
C ALA A 22 -7.76 2.47 2.74
N VAL A 23 -6.92 1.43 2.73
CA VAL A 23 -7.34 0.03 2.95
C VAL A 23 -7.98 -0.17 4.33
N SER A 24 -7.63 0.66 5.31
CA SER A 24 -8.02 0.50 6.72
C SER A 24 -8.91 1.61 7.25
N ASP A 25 -9.68 2.24 6.37
CA ASP A 25 -10.51 3.40 6.68
C ASP A 25 -11.82 3.06 7.42
N TYR A 26 -11.68 2.30 8.51
CA TYR A 26 -12.78 1.77 9.29
C TYR A 26 -13.38 2.80 10.24
N PRO A 27 -14.67 2.65 10.63
CA PRO A 27 -15.34 3.52 11.60
C PRO A 27 -14.92 3.28 13.05
N VAL A 28 -14.02 2.33 13.30
CA VAL A 28 -13.52 1.96 14.64
C VAL A 28 -12.00 1.96 14.64
N SER A 29 -11.40 2.04 15.84
CA SER A 29 -9.95 1.89 15.98
C SER A 29 -9.54 0.47 15.61
N THR A 30 -8.45 0.31 14.86
CA THR A 30 -8.01 -1.01 14.40
C THR A 30 -6.49 -1.17 14.50
N SER A 31 -6.06 -2.40 14.77
CA SER A 31 -4.64 -2.80 14.86
C SER A 31 -4.36 -3.94 13.89
N ILE A 32 -4.79 -3.79 12.64
CA ILE A 32 -4.72 -4.84 11.61
C ILE A 32 -3.36 -4.94 10.91
N HIS A 33 -2.56 -3.89 10.99
CA HIS A 33 -1.23 -3.87 10.40
C HIS A 33 -0.22 -4.20 11.49
N ALA A 34 0.26 -5.44 11.50
CA ALA A 34 1.09 -6.03 12.55
C ALA A 34 2.39 -5.26 12.88
N ARG A 35 2.78 -4.25 12.08
CA ARG A 35 3.97 -3.41 12.27
C ARG A 35 3.67 -1.92 12.41
N LEU A 36 2.40 -1.53 12.43
CA LEU A 36 1.97 -0.14 12.60
C LEU A 36 1.26 0.02 13.94
N ALA A 37 1.34 1.22 14.50
CA ALA A 37 0.55 1.59 15.66
C ALA A 37 -0.95 1.46 15.33
N SER A 38 -1.79 1.29 16.37
CA SER A 38 -3.24 1.22 16.19
C SER A 38 -3.72 2.49 15.45
N LEU A 39 -4.43 2.28 14.35
CA LEU A 39 -5.03 3.39 13.61
C LEU A 39 -6.35 3.78 14.27
N PRO A 40 -6.58 5.08 14.47
CA PRO A 40 -7.85 5.55 15.02
C PRO A 40 -9.01 5.31 14.05
N ALA A 41 -10.24 5.38 14.57
CA ALA A 41 -11.44 5.45 13.74
C ALA A 41 -11.36 6.57 12.69
N HIS A 42 -11.73 6.25 11.45
CA HIS A 42 -11.68 7.11 10.27
C HIS A 42 -10.29 7.73 10.05
N PRO A 43 -9.23 6.92 9.87
CA PRO A 43 -7.86 7.40 9.77
C PRO A 43 -7.67 8.40 8.63
N VAL A 44 -8.28 8.18 7.45
CA VAL A 44 -8.17 9.11 6.32
C VAL A 44 -8.67 10.51 6.69
N LYS A 45 -9.85 10.61 7.33
CA LYS A 45 -10.41 11.88 7.79
C LYS A 45 -9.46 12.60 8.76
N LYS A 46 -8.85 11.85 9.68
CA LYS A 46 -7.93 12.44 10.66
C LYS A 46 -6.60 12.86 10.03
N ILE A 47 -6.10 12.14 9.04
CA ILE A 47 -4.92 12.53 8.25
C ILE A 47 -5.19 13.84 7.52
N CYS A 48 -6.31 13.94 6.79
CA CYS A 48 -6.70 15.19 6.11
C CYS A 48 -6.78 16.36 7.11
N ASN A 49 -7.40 16.15 8.28
CA ASN A 49 -7.47 17.19 9.30
C ASN A 49 -6.09 17.64 9.81
N ALA A 50 -5.12 16.72 9.94
CA ALA A 50 -3.76 17.04 10.34
C ALA A 50 -3.00 17.82 9.25
N VAL A 51 -3.30 17.56 7.98
CA VAL A 51 -2.78 18.32 6.83
C VAL A 51 -3.39 19.72 6.79
N ASP A 52 -4.70 19.85 7.01
CA ASP A 52 -5.41 21.12 6.94
C ASP A 52 -5.08 22.04 8.13
N HIS A 53 -4.90 21.46 9.31
CA HIS A 53 -4.66 22.17 10.57
C HIS A 53 -3.37 21.71 11.27
N PRO A 54 -2.19 22.00 10.70
CA PRO A 54 -0.91 21.59 11.27
C PRO A 54 -0.61 22.29 12.61
N LYS A 55 -0.03 21.55 13.57
CA LYS A 55 0.26 22.05 14.93
C LYS A 55 1.60 22.77 15.10
N LEU A 56 2.60 22.44 14.27
CA LEU A 56 3.99 22.91 14.43
C LEU A 56 4.36 24.11 13.55
N GLY A 57 3.51 24.46 12.59
CA GLY A 57 3.77 25.49 11.60
C GLY A 57 2.79 25.40 10.44
N LYS A 58 2.73 26.42 9.58
CA LYS A 58 1.81 26.45 8.41
C LYS A 58 2.47 25.95 7.12
N ASP A 59 3.76 25.62 7.16
CA ASP A 59 4.55 25.17 6.02
C ASP A 59 4.23 23.71 5.63
N THR A 60 4.68 23.31 4.43
CA THR A 60 4.44 21.99 3.87
C THR A 60 5.02 20.87 4.73
N LEU A 61 6.19 21.05 5.34
CA LEU A 61 6.80 20.00 6.16
C LEU A 61 6.01 19.79 7.45
N SER A 62 5.52 20.86 8.07
CA SER A 62 4.64 20.77 9.25
C SER A 62 3.34 20.00 8.96
N ARG A 63 2.76 20.18 7.76
CA ARG A 63 1.58 19.43 7.31
C ARG A 63 1.87 17.95 7.09
N LEU A 64 2.96 17.64 6.39
CA LEU A 64 3.40 16.25 6.15
C LEU A 64 3.75 15.54 7.46
N TYR A 65 4.43 16.23 8.38
CA TYR A 65 4.75 15.70 9.70
C TYR A 65 3.47 15.36 10.49
N GLY A 66 2.48 16.24 10.49
CA GLY A 66 1.20 15.99 11.16
C GLY A 66 0.51 14.73 10.66
N ALA A 67 0.49 14.54 9.33
CA ALA A 67 -0.05 13.34 8.69
C ALA A 67 0.72 12.08 9.08
N LEU A 68 2.05 12.08 8.90
CA LEU A 68 2.91 10.95 9.22
C LEU A 68 2.87 10.59 10.70
N ASN A 69 2.82 11.58 11.59
CA ASN A 69 2.75 11.34 13.04
C ASN A 69 1.48 10.60 13.44
N LEU A 70 0.36 10.87 12.78
CA LEU A 70 -0.89 10.16 13.08
C LEU A 70 -0.80 8.67 12.73
N PHE A 71 -0.08 8.33 11.67
CA PHE A 71 0.03 6.96 11.18
C PHE A 71 1.16 6.18 11.83
N TYR A 72 2.35 6.76 11.92
CA TYR A 72 3.55 6.10 12.44
C TYR A 72 3.74 6.28 13.96
N ASN A 73 3.05 7.22 14.58
CA ASN A 73 3.20 7.55 16.00
C ASN A 73 1.87 7.92 16.66
N SER A 74 0.81 7.15 16.39
CA SER A 74 -0.52 7.43 16.93
C SER A 74 -0.56 7.42 18.47
N THR A 75 0.33 6.66 19.11
CA THR A 75 0.47 6.56 20.57
C THR A 75 1.34 7.65 21.20
N GLY A 76 2.12 8.38 20.39
CA GLY A 76 3.10 9.36 20.87
C GLY A 76 4.37 8.78 21.51
N GLN A 77 4.57 7.45 21.42
CA GLN A 77 5.72 6.77 22.04
C GLN A 77 6.98 6.79 21.16
N GLU A 78 6.82 6.94 19.84
CA GLU A 78 7.95 7.00 18.91
C GLU A 78 8.63 8.36 18.95
N LYS A 79 9.97 8.36 19.07
CA LYS A 79 10.78 9.58 19.08
C LYS A 79 11.10 10.10 17.67
N CYS A 80 11.04 9.23 16.67
CA CYS A 80 11.34 9.55 15.27
C CYS A 80 10.70 8.50 14.34
N PHE A 81 10.40 8.87 13.09
CA PHE A 81 9.96 7.90 12.10
C PHE A 81 11.15 7.10 11.59
N SER A 82 11.09 5.77 11.70
CA SER A 82 12.13 4.91 11.13
C SER A 82 12.08 4.97 9.61
N ILE A 83 13.06 5.65 9.01
CA ILE A 83 13.28 5.72 7.55
C ILE A 83 14.19 4.56 7.07
N LYS A 84 14.50 3.60 7.94
CA LYS A 84 15.17 2.38 7.50
C LYS A 84 14.17 1.62 6.66
N SER A 85 14.60 1.19 5.46
CA SER A 85 13.79 0.39 4.55
C SER A 85 13.05 -0.65 5.37
N ASP A 86 11.75 -0.81 5.12
CA ASP A 86 11.03 -2.01 5.51
C ASP A 86 11.85 -3.19 5.02
N SER A 87 12.74 -3.68 5.88
CA SER A 87 13.49 -4.89 5.59
C SER A 87 12.41 -5.93 5.76
N HIS A 88 11.79 -6.26 4.64
CA HIS A 88 10.82 -7.30 4.37
C HIS A 88 11.41 -8.70 4.70
N ASN A 89 12.05 -8.81 5.86
CA ASN A 89 12.84 -9.94 6.31
C ASN A 89 11.98 -10.95 7.09
N GLY A 90 10.65 -10.78 7.08
CA GLY A 90 9.72 -11.76 7.60
C GLY A 90 9.44 -12.85 6.57
N SER A 91 9.28 -14.10 7.01
CA SER A 91 8.95 -15.25 6.15
C SER A 91 7.69 -15.02 5.31
N ALA A 92 6.66 -14.38 5.88
CA ALA A 92 5.43 -14.04 5.16
C ALA A 92 5.68 -13.05 4.00
N THR A 93 6.58 -12.08 4.20
CA THR A 93 6.93 -11.12 3.15
C THR A 93 7.75 -11.77 2.04
N HIS A 94 8.63 -12.72 2.39
CA HIS A 94 9.35 -13.52 1.41
C HIS A 94 8.41 -14.36 0.52
N GLY A 95 7.37 -14.97 1.12
CA GLY A 95 6.35 -15.70 0.37
C GLY A 95 5.54 -14.81 -0.58
N TRP A 96 5.13 -13.63 -0.11
CA TRP A 96 4.41 -12.65 -0.94
C TRP A 96 5.28 -12.12 -2.09
N ASP A 97 6.55 -11.84 -1.82
CA ASP A 97 7.52 -11.44 -2.83
C ASP A 97 7.68 -12.53 -3.90
N PHE A 98 7.79 -13.80 -3.49
CA PHE A 98 7.85 -14.94 -4.41
C PHE A 98 6.60 -15.01 -5.29
N GLN A 99 5.41 -14.97 -4.69
CA GLN A 99 4.14 -15.01 -5.43
C GLN A 99 4.03 -13.86 -6.43
N GLY A 100 4.43 -12.65 -6.03
CA GLY A 100 4.43 -11.51 -6.93
C GLY A 100 5.49 -11.61 -8.04
N CYS A 101 6.62 -12.27 -7.80
CA CYS A 101 7.65 -12.50 -8.82
C CYS A 101 7.31 -13.66 -9.78
N THR A 102 6.33 -14.51 -9.46
CA THR A 102 5.93 -15.65 -10.28
C THR A 102 4.60 -15.45 -10.98
N GLU A 103 3.50 -15.34 -10.24
CA GLU A 103 2.13 -15.49 -10.77
C GLU A 103 1.20 -14.34 -10.39
N LEU A 104 1.29 -13.80 -9.17
CA LEU A 104 0.48 -12.67 -8.69
C LEU A 104 1.09 -11.31 -9.11
N ILE A 105 1.33 -11.16 -10.41
CA ILE A 105 1.98 -9.97 -10.96
C ILE A 105 0.99 -8.79 -10.95
N GLN A 106 1.04 -7.99 -9.89
CA GLN A 106 0.24 -6.77 -9.83
C GLN A 106 0.76 -5.74 -10.84
N PRO A 107 -0.13 -5.06 -11.59
CA PRO A 107 0.26 -3.98 -12.48
C PRO A 107 0.83 -2.79 -11.69
N PRO A 108 1.70 -1.97 -12.32
CA PRO A 108 2.24 -0.80 -11.66
C PRO A 108 1.13 0.20 -11.33
N VAL A 109 1.27 0.89 -10.20
CA VAL A 109 0.42 2.03 -9.86
C VAL A 109 0.64 3.12 -10.91
N ARG A 110 -0.45 3.58 -11.52
CA ARG A 110 -0.42 4.61 -12.56
C ARG A 110 -0.83 5.95 -11.97
N ASN A 111 -0.06 6.98 -12.27
CA ASN A 111 -0.44 8.36 -11.94
C ASN A 111 -1.30 8.97 -13.04
N SER A 112 -2.40 9.60 -12.63
CA SER A 112 -3.30 10.39 -13.47
C SER A 112 -3.45 11.79 -12.89
N ASN A 113 -4.17 12.69 -13.58
CA ASN A 113 -4.50 14.01 -13.01
C ASN A 113 -5.40 13.92 -11.78
N ASP A 114 -6.11 12.81 -11.62
CA ASP A 114 -7.03 12.55 -10.52
C ASP A 114 -6.35 11.74 -9.39
N SER A 115 -5.03 11.51 -9.49
CA SER A 115 -4.21 10.88 -8.44
C SER A 115 -3.69 11.92 -7.46
N LEU A 116 -3.51 11.51 -6.20
CA LEU A 116 -2.81 12.32 -5.20
C LEU A 116 -1.30 12.45 -5.50
N PHE A 117 -0.74 11.53 -6.29
CA PHE A 117 0.66 11.53 -6.65
C PHE A 117 0.90 12.27 -7.98
N PRO A 118 1.96 13.11 -8.07
CA PRO A 118 2.31 13.78 -9.31
C PRO A 118 2.53 12.80 -10.47
N ARG A 119 2.20 13.19 -11.71
CA ARG A 119 2.48 12.36 -12.91
C ARG A 119 3.95 11.96 -13.06
N THR A 120 4.86 12.82 -12.58
CA THR A 120 6.31 12.61 -12.62
C THR A 120 6.80 11.70 -11.50
N TYR A 121 5.98 11.47 -10.46
CA TYR A 121 6.32 10.55 -9.40
C TYR A 121 6.39 9.14 -9.97
N LYS A 122 7.55 8.52 -9.84
CA LYS A 122 7.71 7.10 -10.07
C LYS A 122 7.44 6.45 -8.73
N HIS A 123 6.31 5.77 -8.62
CA HIS A 123 6.13 4.80 -7.55
C HIS A 123 7.38 3.96 -7.53
N LYS A 124 7.89 3.69 -6.33
CA LYS A 124 8.72 2.50 -6.21
C LYS A 124 7.77 1.39 -6.61
N THR A 125 7.90 0.90 -7.85
CA THR A 125 7.55 -0.49 -8.12
C THR A 125 8.14 -1.20 -6.93
N ILE A 126 7.29 -1.89 -6.17
CA ILE A 126 7.79 -2.82 -5.17
C ILE A 126 8.73 -3.68 -5.99
N ASP A 127 10.01 -3.34 -5.94
CA ASP A 127 11.06 -3.99 -6.64
C ASP A 127 11.12 -5.22 -5.76
N ARG A 128 10.30 -6.24 -6.08
CA ARG A 128 9.94 -7.36 -5.19
C ARG A 128 11.16 -8.23 -4.84
N GLY A 129 12.35 -7.68 -5.01
CA GLY A 129 13.64 -8.33 -4.97
C GLY A 129 13.59 -9.54 -5.89
N CYS A 130 12.94 -9.48 -7.06
CA CYS A 130 12.82 -10.68 -7.88
C CYS A 130 14.18 -11.24 -8.29
N SER A 131 15.22 -10.38 -8.32
CA SER A 131 16.62 -10.77 -8.46
C SER A 131 17.11 -11.75 -7.39
N LYS A 132 16.52 -11.74 -6.18
CA LYS A 132 16.82 -12.70 -5.10
C LYS A 132 16.27 -14.10 -5.38
N PHE A 133 15.35 -14.23 -6.34
CA PHE A 133 14.82 -15.50 -6.80
C PHE A 133 15.45 -15.89 -8.15
N SER A 134 16.70 -16.34 -8.09
CA SER A 134 17.43 -16.77 -9.29
C SER A 134 16.75 -17.95 -9.98
N GLY A 135 16.75 -17.95 -11.32
CA GLY A 135 16.18 -19.02 -12.14
C GLY A 135 14.66 -19.01 -12.29
N ILE A 136 13.96 -18.05 -11.66
CA ILE A 136 12.51 -17.93 -11.81
C ILE A 136 12.15 -17.06 -13.02
N LYS A 137 11.23 -17.56 -13.85
CA LYS A 137 10.62 -16.80 -14.95
C LYS A 137 9.16 -16.49 -14.61
N PRO A 138 8.77 -15.20 -14.52
CA PRO A 138 7.39 -14.80 -14.24
C PRO A 138 6.43 -15.31 -15.33
N ARG A 139 5.20 -15.65 -14.93
CA ARG A 139 4.11 -16.13 -15.79
C ARG A 139 2.93 -15.17 -15.73
N PRO A 140 2.99 -14.01 -16.42
CA PRO A 140 2.02 -12.93 -16.28
C PRO A 140 0.57 -13.31 -16.60
N ASN A 141 0.36 -14.26 -17.50
CA ASN A 141 -0.97 -14.67 -17.93
C ASN A 141 -1.47 -15.93 -17.21
N TRP A 142 -0.71 -16.47 -16.26
CA TRP A 142 -1.07 -17.74 -15.61
C TRP A 142 -2.41 -17.63 -14.86
N ILE A 143 -2.56 -16.62 -14.01
CA ILE A 143 -3.77 -16.40 -13.22
C ILE A 143 -5.00 -16.17 -14.10
N THR A 144 -4.87 -15.36 -15.16
CA THR A 144 -6.00 -15.09 -16.06
C THR A 144 -6.35 -16.29 -16.94
N THR A 145 -5.39 -17.15 -17.25
CA THR A 145 -5.62 -18.41 -17.98
C THR A 145 -6.29 -19.45 -17.09
N GLU A 146 -5.77 -19.64 -15.87
CA GLU A 146 -6.25 -20.67 -14.94
C GLU A 146 -7.61 -20.32 -14.34
N PHE A 147 -7.83 -19.06 -13.95
CA PHE A 147 -9.04 -18.61 -13.26
C PHE A 147 -10.02 -17.83 -14.16
N GLY A 148 -9.69 -17.66 -15.44
CA GLY A 148 -10.57 -17.08 -16.47
C GLY A 148 -10.66 -15.56 -16.49
N GLY A 149 -10.08 -14.85 -15.52
CA GLY A 149 -10.05 -13.38 -15.50
C GLY A 149 -11.46 -12.77 -15.61
N GLN A 150 -11.69 -11.94 -16.63
CA GLN A 150 -13.01 -11.35 -16.90
C GLN A 150 -14.07 -12.37 -17.33
N ASP A 151 -13.64 -13.49 -17.92
CA ASP A 151 -14.49 -14.61 -18.31
C ASP A 151 -14.57 -15.69 -17.21
N PHE A 152 -14.34 -15.32 -15.93
CA PHE A 152 -14.30 -16.24 -14.79
C PHE A 152 -15.53 -17.16 -14.70
N LYS A 153 -16.71 -16.73 -15.18
CA LYS A 153 -17.92 -17.56 -15.21
C LYS A 153 -17.73 -18.85 -16.02
N LYS A 154 -16.93 -18.84 -17.07
CA LYS A 154 -16.64 -20.02 -17.90
C LYS A 154 -15.87 -21.06 -17.09
N VAL A 155 -14.95 -20.59 -16.26
CA VAL A 155 -14.04 -21.40 -15.46
C VAL A 155 -14.74 -21.89 -14.18
N LEU A 156 -15.43 -21.00 -13.45
CA LEU A 156 -16.15 -21.34 -12.23
C LEU A 156 -17.17 -22.46 -12.42
N LYS A 157 -17.87 -22.51 -13.58
CA LYS A 157 -18.82 -23.59 -13.89
C LYS A 157 -18.25 -25.01 -13.69
N ASN A 158 -16.94 -25.17 -13.77
CA ASN A 158 -16.28 -26.47 -13.66
C ASN A 158 -15.90 -26.85 -12.21
N PHE A 159 -15.80 -25.89 -11.28
CA PHE A 159 -15.29 -26.18 -9.92
C PHE A 159 -15.94 -25.40 -8.77
N GLY A 160 -16.83 -24.44 -9.03
CA GLY A 160 -17.39 -23.60 -7.97
C GLY A 160 -18.72 -22.94 -8.32
N SER A 161 -19.57 -22.80 -7.31
CA SER A 161 -20.84 -22.07 -7.38
C SER A 161 -21.09 -21.34 -6.06
N ASN A 162 -22.09 -20.45 -6.04
CA ASN A 162 -22.55 -19.74 -4.83
C ASN A 162 -21.49 -18.85 -4.16
N ILE A 163 -20.75 -18.08 -4.96
CA ILE A 163 -19.72 -17.15 -4.48
C ILE A 163 -20.29 -15.73 -4.45
N ILE A 164 -20.13 -15.03 -3.32
CA ILE A 164 -20.48 -13.62 -3.15
C ILE A 164 -19.19 -12.81 -3.15
N PHE A 165 -19.03 -11.91 -4.13
CA PHE A 165 -17.94 -10.93 -4.16
C PHE A 165 -18.43 -9.61 -3.56
N SER A 166 -18.09 -9.35 -2.30
CA SER A 166 -18.37 -8.08 -1.64
C SER A 166 -17.19 -7.13 -1.76
N ASN A 167 -17.46 -5.85 -2.04
CA ASN A 167 -16.45 -4.81 -2.17
C ASN A 167 -16.91 -3.55 -1.45
N GLY A 168 -15.98 -2.86 -0.80
CA GLY A 168 -16.22 -1.56 -0.16
C GLY A 168 -15.92 -0.41 -1.11
N LEU A 169 -16.78 0.61 -1.17
CA LEU A 169 -16.55 1.80 -2.00
C LEU A 169 -15.31 2.62 -1.61
N ARG A 170 -14.83 2.46 -0.37
CA ARG A 170 -13.62 3.13 0.14
C ARG A 170 -12.36 2.29 -0.01
N ASP A 171 -12.50 1.02 -0.40
CA ASP A 171 -11.36 0.12 -0.56
C ASP A 171 -10.69 0.39 -1.92
N PRO A 172 -9.41 0.82 -1.97
CA PRO A 172 -8.71 1.03 -3.22
C PRO A 172 -8.57 -0.25 -4.07
N LEU A 173 -8.69 -1.44 -3.46
CA LEU A 173 -8.61 -2.73 -4.16
C LEU A 173 -9.93 -3.11 -4.86
N SER A 174 -11.04 -2.43 -4.55
CA SER A 174 -12.36 -2.71 -5.15
C SER A 174 -12.42 -2.51 -6.67
N ALA A 175 -11.48 -1.72 -7.22
CA ALA A 175 -11.35 -1.49 -8.65
C ALA A 175 -10.72 -2.67 -9.40
N GLY A 176 -10.25 -3.73 -8.71
CA GLY A 176 -9.64 -4.91 -9.32
C GLY A 176 -10.49 -5.44 -10.48
N ARG A 177 -10.00 -5.24 -11.70
CA ARG A 177 -10.55 -5.75 -12.96
C ARG A 177 -9.54 -6.72 -13.56
#